data_AF-A0A7Y4VEA7-F1
#
_entry.id   AF-A0A7Y4VEA7-F1
#
_cell.length_a   1.000
_cell.length_b   1.000
_cell.length_c   1.000
_cell.angle_alpha   90.00
_cell.angle_beta   90.00
_cell.angle_gamma   90.00
#
_symmetry.space_group_name_H-M   'P 1'
#
loop_
_entity.id
_entity.type
_entity.pdbx_description
1 polymer ?
#
loop_
_entity_poly.entity_id
_entity_poly.type
_entity_poly.pdbx_seq_one_letter_code
_entity_poly.pdbx_strand_id
1 'polypeptide(L)'
;MRHVVIQSHLAKPLRGQPVLIGAIAAILLGVVAISIAAAPAVQWAKSAGGVSYDYSFGLAADAVGNSFLVGEFRETSNFGPLALTNASVDTSDMYLVKYDPAGNPVWARRAGGISTDSAKAVAVDSSGNVYVAGDFSGTASFGTNVFTSSGTEDMFLLKYDPAGNLLWARKGGGSGHDFGLGLAAGSNYCYVAGTYQNVAAFSGTNVSTAGGYDIFIAKYDGAGNLLWIQSAGGAGNDQALGIASDNLGRCRVTGYFTSTNASFGGVTLTNASLFYTDAFVSNYDPAGNLLWAVRLGGTDSEQGIAVATDASGNSFVTGFFTSTNLPTGAGNLTNRGGSDVFVAKLNLSGSLQWISSAGGVGEDIASAIALDSSTNSHIIGYHRDNAVFGNTTLTNSGFAGSLDGFVAKCDSSGNFVWAKNIGGSDDESPLGIGLDASDNIYLAGSFTSAGAKLDSLTVTNAGTSDIFVARIAQEQPQLGVVRTANSLVISWPAYLQGFNLESSSNTVASSIWSQVLTTPVLAGGQRYVTNTITPGQKFFRTRKP
;
A
#
# COMPACT_ATOMS: atom_id res chain seq x y z
N MET A 1 7.52 -24.37 1.80
CA MET A 1 6.80 -25.64 1.52
C MET A 1 6.60 -26.39 2.83
N ARG A 2 5.36 -26.61 3.28
CA ARG A 2 5.06 -27.52 4.40
C ARG A 2 4.20 -28.65 3.85
N HIS A 3 4.67 -29.89 3.96
CA HIS A 3 3.95 -31.09 3.52
C HIS A 3 3.17 -31.68 4.69
N VAL A 4 1.90 -32.02 4.48
CA VAL A 4 1.13 -32.87 5.40
C VAL A 4 1.26 -34.31 4.90
N VAL A 5 1.81 -35.21 5.73
CA VAL A 5 2.00 -36.63 5.42
C VAL A 5 0.96 -37.46 6.17
N ILE A 6 0.21 -38.31 5.47
CA ILE A 6 -0.67 -39.31 6.10
C ILE A 6 -0.39 -40.68 5.46
N GLN A 7 0.06 -41.65 6.25
CA GLN A 7 0.14 -43.06 5.87
C GLN A 7 -1.14 -43.79 6.25
N SER A 8 -1.76 -44.52 5.31
CA SER A 8 -2.93 -45.38 5.58
C SER A 8 -2.49 -46.81 5.90
N HIS A 9 -2.85 -47.32 7.09
CA HIS A 9 -2.94 -48.77 7.32
C HIS A 9 -4.40 -49.21 7.19
N LEU A 10 -4.67 -50.17 6.31
CA LEU A 10 -6.00 -50.76 6.08
C LEU A 10 -6.27 -51.82 7.16
N ALA A 11 -7.30 -51.63 7.98
CA ALA A 11 -7.88 -52.69 8.80
C ALA A 11 -9.12 -53.29 8.10
N LYS A 12 -9.24 -54.62 8.12
CA LYS A 12 -10.23 -55.45 7.40
C LYS A 12 -11.69 -55.16 7.79
N PRO A 13 -12.68 -55.40 6.90
CA PRO A 13 -14.09 -55.21 7.20
C PRO A 13 -14.69 -56.41 7.94
N LEU A 14 -15.55 -56.15 8.92
CA LEU A 14 -16.44 -57.14 9.53
C LEU A 14 -17.79 -57.14 8.79
N ARG A 15 -18.30 -58.33 8.45
CA ARG A 15 -19.60 -58.61 7.80
C ARG A 15 -20.75 -58.66 8.83
N GLY A 16 -21.95 -58.19 8.46
CA GLY A 16 -23.21 -58.70 9.02
C GLY A 16 -24.46 -57.79 8.98
N GLN A 17 -25.30 -57.96 7.94
CA GLN A 17 -26.78 -57.80 7.88
C GLN A 17 -27.41 -56.36 7.93
N PRO A 18 -28.64 -56.16 7.38
CA PRO A 18 -29.02 -54.99 6.57
C PRO A 18 -30.11 -54.10 7.22
N VAL A 19 -30.44 -52.96 6.59
CA VAL A 19 -31.81 -52.41 6.35
C VAL A 19 -31.82 -50.87 6.14
N LEU A 20 -32.68 -50.47 5.20
CA LEU A 20 -33.29 -49.16 4.90
C LEU A 20 -32.52 -48.07 4.12
N ILE A 21 -32.88 -47.98 2.83
CA ILE A 21 -32.88 -46.74 2.03
C ILE A 21 -33.93 -45.80 2.62
N GLY A 22 -33.51 -44.62 3.07
CA GLY A 22 -34.40 -43.56 3.53
C GLY A 22 -33.60 -42.33 3.94
N ALA A 23 -33.72 -41.26 3.15
CA ALA A 23 -33.10 -39.97 3.41
C ALA A 23 -33.46 -39.45 4.80
N ILE A 24 -32.47 -39.01 5.59
CA ILE A 24 -32.52 -37.92 6.56
C ILE A 24 -31.08 -37.60 6.98
N ALA A 25 -30.76 -36.31 6.89
CA ALA A 25 -29.73 -35.57 7.62
C ALA A 25 -28.74 -36.39 8.46
N ALA A 26 -27.57 -36.69 7.89
CA ALA A 26 -26.36 -36.82 8.70
C ALA A 26 -25.98 -35.40 9.13
N ILE A 27 -26.45 -35.01 10.32
CA ILE A 27 -25.90 -33.93 11.13
C ILE A 27 -24.37 -34.10 11.12
N LEU A 28 -23.68 -33.24 10.37
CA LEU A 28 -22.23 -33.17 10.32
C LEU A 28 -21.72 -32.38 11.54
N LEU A 29 -22.02 -32.86 12.75
CA LEU A 29 -21.34 -32.40 13.96
C LEU A 29 -20.09 -33.27 14.12
N GLY A 30 -18.94 -32.70 13.78
CA GLY A 30 -17.66 -33.32 14.10
C GLY A 30 -16.54 -32.91 13.16
N VAL A 31 -15.81 -31.87 13.58
CA VAL A 31 -14.56 -31.37 12.97
C VAL A 31 -14.76 -30.51 11.72
N VAL A 32 -15.16 -29.25 11.94
CA VAL A 32 -14.78 -28.17 11.01
C VAL A 32 -13.28 -27.95 11.23
N ALA A 33 -12.42 -28.47 10.36
CA ALA A 33 -11.04 -27.96 10.31
C ALA A 33 -11.12 -26.54 9.76
N ILE A 34 -11.08 -25.58 10.66
CA ILE A 34 -10.85 -24.19 10.33
C ILE A 34 -9.38 -24.10 9.97
N SER A 35 -9.09 -24.05 8.67
CA SER A 35 -7.76 -23.66 8.22
C SER A 35 -7.65 -22.15 8.38
N ILE A 36 -6.81 -21.71 9.32
CA ILE A 36 -6.43 -20.31 9.40
C ILE A 36 -5.25 -20.11 8.46
N ALA A 37 -5.27 -19.07 7.64
CA ALA A 37 -4.01 -18.63 7.05
C ALA A 37 -3.16 -18.09 8.20
N ALA A 38 -1.89 -18.50 8.25
CA ALA A 38 -0.93 -17.79 9.06
C ALA A 38 -0.58 -16.49 8.32
N ALA A 39 -0.44 -15.39 9.06
CA ALA A 39 0.08 -14.15 8.50
C ALA A 39 1.39 -14.45 7.75
N PRO A 40 1.62 -13.86 6.56
CA PRO A 40 2.76 -14.20 5.72
C PRO A 40 4.08 -13.96 6.44
N ALA A 41 5.10 -14.76 6.15
CA ALA A 41 6.41 -14.57 6.77
C ALA A 41 7.17 -13.39 6.11
N VAL A 42 7.82 -12.57 6.94
CA VAL A 42 8.79 -11.60 6.47
C VAL A 42 10.01 -12.37 5.95
N GLN A 43 10.37 -12.16 4.68
CA GLN A 43 11.46 -12.89 4.03
C GLN A 43 12.82 -12.26 4.34
N TRP A 44 12.88 -10.94 4.27
CA TRP A 44 14.04 -10.15 4.61
C TRP A 44 13.62 -8.75 5.06
N ALA A 45 14.47 -8.14 5.88
CA ALA A 45 14.42 -6.74 6.27
C ALA A 45 15.85 -6.20 6.30
N LYS A 46 16.05 -4.96 5.87
CA LYS A 46 17.35 -4.28 5.79
C LYS A 46 17.19 -2.86 6.32
N SER A 47 18.22 -2.34 6.99
CA SER A 47 18.36 -0.90 7.22
C SER A 47 19.33 -0.28 6.21
N ALA A 48 19.16 1.02 6.00
CA ALA A 48 20.05 1.90 5.27
C ALA A 48 20.07 3.26 5.97
N GLY A 49 21.19 3.96 5.92
CA GLY A 49 21.32 5.23 6.64
C GLY A 49 22.75 5.62 6.96
N GLY A 50 22.87 6.76 7.64
CA GLY A 50 24.11 7.37 8.08
C GLY A 50 24.16 7.56 9.58
N VAL A 51 24.88 8.59 10.01
CA VAL A 51 24.90 9.01 11.43
C VAL A 51 23.82 10.04 11.75
N SER A 52 23.16 10.59 10.73
CA SER A 52 22.24 11.73 10.82
C SER A 52 20.79 11.28 10.55
N TYR A 53 19.97 12.16 9.97
CA TYR A 53 18.59 11.88 9.61
C TYR A 53 18.48 11.35 8.18
N ASP A 54 17.87 10.18 8.03
CA ASP A 54 17.57 9.51 6.79
C ASP A 54 16.09 9.11 6.76
N TYR A 55 15.31 9.70 5.85
CA TYR A 55 13.87 9.49 5.76
C TYR A 55 13.49 8.76 4.48
N SER A 56 12.48 7.89 4.54
CA SER A 56 11.88 7.25 3.38
C SER A 56 10.41 7.64 3.28
N PHE A 57 10.02 8.27 2.17
CA PHE A 57 8.65 8.77 1.98
C PHE A 57 7.84 7.93 1.00
N GLY A 58 8.48 7.23 0.05
CA GLY A 58 7.77 6.48 -0.98
C GLY A 58 8.48 5.19 -1.41
N LEU A 59 7.67 4.21 -1.82
CA LEU A 59 8.14 2.95 -2.39
C LEU A 59 7.25 2.53 -3.57
N ALA A 60 7.87 2.09 -4.66
CA ALA A 60 7.20 1.38 -5.74
C ALA A 60 7.89 0.03 -5.97
N ALA A 61 7.14 -0.99 -6.37
CA ALA A 61 7.67 -2.27 -6.81
C ALA A 61 7.31 -2.52 -8.27
N ASP A 62 8.22 -3.12 -9.03
CA ASP A 62 7.92 -3.58 -10.38
C ASP A 62 7.37 -5.02 -10.37
N ALA A 63 6.86 -5.46 -11.53
CA ALA A 63 6.25 -6.78 -11.68
C ALA A 63 7.21 -7.95 -11.37
N VAL A 64 8.53 -7.76 -11.49
CA VAL A 64 9.53 -8.81 -11.24
C VAL A 64 10.08 -8.76 -9.80
N GLY A 65 9.66 -7.78 -9.01
CA GLY A 65 9.98 -7.66 -7.59
C GLY A 65 11.22 -6.83 -7.28
N ASN A 66 11.67 -5.97 -8.20
CA ASN A 66 12.57 -4.88 -7.79
C ASN A 66 11.76 -3.82 -7.04
N SER A 67 12.34 -3.23 -6.00
CA SER A 67 11.73 -2.09 -5.30
C SER A 67 12.56 -0.82 -5.49
N PHE A 68 11.86 0.31 -5.56
CA PHE A 68 12.41 1.65 -5.74
C PHE A 68 11.97 2.50 -4.56
N LEU A 69 12.93 3.00 -3.79
CA LEU A 69 12.67 3.84 -2.61
C LEU A 69 13.13 5.26 -2.88
N VAL A 70 12.37 6.22 -2.36
CA VAL A 70 12.70 7.63 -2.40
C VAL A 70 12.53 8.29 -1.04
N GLY A 71 13.34 9.32 -0.81
CA GLY A 71 13.27 10.11 0.40
C GLY A 71 14.31 11.21 0.41
N GLU A 72 14.73 11.59 1.60
CA GLU A 72 15.76 12.59 1.83
C GLU A 72 16.78 12.09 2.87
N PHE A 73 17.98 12.65 2.85
CA PHE A 73 19.02 12.29 3.80
C PHE A 73 19.97 13.45 4.12
N ARG A 74 20.57 13.42 5.31
CA ARG A 74 21.60 14.37 5.76
C ARG A 74 22.98 13.71 5.78
N GLU A 75 24.01 14.51 5.53
CA GLU A 75 25.41 14.06 5.48
C GLU A 75 25.66 12.90 4.50
N THR A 76 26.04 11.72 4.96
CA THR A 76 26.29 10.54 4.12
C THR A 76 25.41 9.39 4.55
N SER A 77 24.68 8.83 3.60
CA SER A 77 23.77 7.71 3.79
C SER A 77 24.24 6.48 3.04
N ASN A 78 24.21 5.31 3.69
CA ASN A 78 24.71 4.06 3.12
C ASN A 78 23.56 3.09 2.82
N PHE A 79 23.42 2.74 1.55
CA PHE A 79 22.51 1.71 1.05
C PHE A 79 23.34 0.46 0.72
N GLY A 80 23.68 -0.32 1.75
CA GLY A 80 24.64 -1.41 1.62
C GLY A 80 26.02 -0.90 1.15
N PRO A 81 26.57 -1.39 0.02
CA PRO A 81 27.84 -0.89 -0.53
C PRO A 81 27.72 0.47 -1.25
N LEU A 82 26.50 1.03 -1.42
CA LEU A 82 26.28 2.27 -2.14
C LEU A 82 26.18 3.43 -1.16
N ALA A 83 27.20 4.27 -1.10
CA ALA A 83 27.19 5.50 -0.30
C ALA A 83 26.73 6.70 -1.14
N LEU A 84 25.83 7.51 -0.59
CA LEU A 84 25.45 8.82 -1.13
C LEU A 84 25.87 9.90 -0.14
N THR A 85 26.51 10.96 -0.63
CA THR A 85 26.91 12.12 0.20
C THR A 85 26.19 13.36 -0.28
N ASN A 86 25.52 14.02 0.66
CA ASN A 86 24.78 15.25 0.51
C ASN A 86 25.73 16.42 0.19
N ALA A 87 25.25 17.39 -0.58
CA ALA A 87 25.98 18.61 -0.92
C ALA A 87 26.17 19.57 0.27
N SER A 88 25.36 19.45 1.33
CA SER A 88 25.45 20.25 2.56
C SER A 88 25.28 19.36 3.80
N VAL A 89 25.89 19.75 4.92
CA VAL A 89 25.81 18.98 6.18
C VAL A 89 24.57 19.32 7.02
N ASP A 90 23.98 20.50 6.81
CA ASP A 90 22.88 21.02 7.65
C ASP A 90 21.50 20.94 6.97
N THR A 91 21.43 20.53 5.70
CA THR A 91 20.19 20.39 4.93
C THR A 91 20.07 18.96 4.40
N SER A 92 18.95 18.62 3.75
CA SER A 92 18.73 17.29 3.17
C SER A 92 18.83 17.32 1.64
N ASP A 93 19.39 16.28 1.03
CA ASP A 93 19.30 16.02 -0.41
C ASP A 93 18.35 14.85 -0.66
N MET A 94 17.76 14.78 -1.85
CA MET A 94 16.91 13.65 -2.22
C MET A 94 17.74 12.42 -2.60
N TYR A 95 17.19 11.22 -2.35
CA TYR A 95 17.71 9.98 -2.93
C TYR A 95 16.65 9.18 -3.69
N LEU A 96 17.13 8.37 -4.64
CA LEU A 96 16.40 7.28 -5.27
C LEU A 96 17.30 6.04 -5.28
N VAL A 97 16.82 4.93 -4.74
CA VAL A 97 17.56 3.66 -4.70
C VAL A 97 16.73 2.51 -5.25
N LYS A 98 17.36 1.62 -6.01
CA LYS A 98 16.77 0.37 -6.49
C LYS A 98 17.32 -0.81 -5.70
N TYR A 99 16.44 -1.69 -5.25
CA TYR A 99 16.77 -3.01 -4.72
C TYR A 99 16.28 -4.12 -5.65
N ASP A 100 17.02 -5.23 -5.68
CA ASP A 100 16.58 -6.47 -6.32
C ASP A 100 15.57 -7.24 -5.43
N PRO A 101 14.92 -8.31 -5.93
CA PRO A 101 13.96 -9.09 -5.14
C PRO A 101 14.54 -9.76 -3.88
N ALA A 102 15.87 -9.90 -3.80
CA ALA A 102 16.58 -10.45 -2.65
C ALA A 102 16.95 -9.36 -1.62
N GLY A 103 16.63 -8.09 -1.89
CA GLY A 103 16.92 -6.96 -1.02
C GLY A 103 18.36 -6.48 -1.14
N ASN A 104 19.05 -6.76 -2.25
CA ASN A 104 20.37 -6.18 -2.52
C ASN A 104 20.21 -4.86 -3.28
N PRO A 105 20.89 -3.78 -2.86
CA PRO A 105 20.88 -2.52 -3.58
C PRO A 105 21.62 -2.68 -4.92
N VAL A 106 20.98 -2.27 -6.01
CA VAL A 106 21.48 -2.38 -7.39
C VAL A 106 22.16 -1.09 -7.82
N TRP A 107 21.49 0.03 -7.58
CA TRP A 107 22.02 1.38 -7.84
C TRP A 107 21.32 2.40 -6.94
N ALA A 108 21.99 3.52 -6.68
CA ALA A 108 21.48 4.65 -5.92
C ALA A 108 21.79 5.97 -6.64
N ARG A 109 20.94 6.97 -6.49
CA ARG A 109 21.06 8.30 -7.09
C ARG A 109 20.75 9.37 -6.04
N ARG A 110 21.55 10.43 -6.05
CA ARG A 110 21.31 11.68 -5.33
C ARG A 110 20.96 12.77 -6.34
N ALA A 111 20.08 13.68 -5.96
CA ALA A 111 19.92 14.97 -6.62
C ALA A 111 19.68 16.06 -5.56
N GLY A 112 19.93 17.31 -5.92
CA GLY A 112 19.75 18.44 -5.01
C GLY A 112 20.89 19.46 -5.04
N GLY A 113 20.93 20.31 -4.02
CA GLY A 113 21.80 21.46 -3.86
C GLY A 113 22.16 21.72 -2.40
N ILE A 114 22.43 22.99 -2.06
CA ILE A 114 22.84 23.35 -0.69
C ILE A 114 21.66 23.56 0.27
N SER A 115 20.44 23.53 -0.26
CA SER A 115 19.20 23.71 0.49
C SER A 115 18.52 22.35 0.68
N THR A 116 17.31 22.32 1.22
CA THR A 116 16.58 21.07 1.42
C THR A 116 15.88 20.65 0.12
N ASP A 117 16.11 19.40 -0.27
CA ASP A 117 15.50 18.77 -1.43
C ASP A 117 14.99 17.37 -1.06
N SER A 118 13.75 17.08 -1.39
CA SER A 118 13.06 15.90 -0.87
C SER A 118 12.27 15.19 -1.97
N ALA A 119 12.53 13.90 -2.18
CA ALA A 119 11.71 13.07 -3.06
C ALA A 119 10.57 12.43 -2.25
N LYS A 120 9.32 12.81 -2.54
CA LYS A 120 8.14 12.41 -1.77
C LYS A 120 7.39 11.21 -2.37
N ALA A 121 7.41 11.06 -3.70
CA ALA A 121 6.67 10.02 -4.40
C ALA A 121 7.48 9.36 -5.52
N VAL A 122 7.23 8.06 -5.73
CA VAL A 122 7.87 7.24 -6.77
C VAL A 122 6.85 6.33 -7.43
N ALA A 123 6.98 6.14 -8.75
CA ALA A 123 6.18 5.21 -9.53
C ALA A 123 7.05 4.56 -10.61
N VAL A 124 6.71 3.33 -11.01
CA VAL A 124 7.43 2.59 -12.05
C VAL A 124 6.47 2.18 -13.16
N ASP A 125 6.86 2.37 -14.42
CA ASP A 125 6.07 1.90 -15.56
C ASP A 125 6.38 0.45 -15.92
N SER A 126 5.59 -0.11 -16.85
CA SER A 126 5.74 -1.49 -17.32
C SER A 126 7.05 -1.75 -18.08
N SER A 127 7.77 -0.71 -18.50
CA SER A 127 9.09 -0.80 -19.12
C SER A 127 10.22 -0.71 -18.08
N GLY A 128 9.88 -0.51 -16.81
CA GLY A 128 10.83 -0.35 -15.71
C GLY A 128 11.40 1.06 -15.59
N ASN A 129 10.86 2.06 -16.31
CA ASN A 129 11.27 3.44 -16.08
C ASN A 129 10.69 3.93 -14.75
N VAL A 130 11.47 4.72 -14.03
CA VAL A 130 11.14 5.20 -12.70
C VAL A 130 10.83 6.68 -12.78
N TYR A 131 9.68 7.08 -12.25
CA TYR A 131 9.28 8.47 -12.11
C TYR A 131 9.41 8.86 -10.65
N VAL A 132 9.90 10.07 -10.38
CA VAL A 132 10.06 10.61 -9.02
C VAL A 132 9.50 12.02 -8.97
N ALA A 133 8.70 12.33 -7.95
CA ALA A 133 8.23 13.67 -7.65
C ALA A 133 8.55 14.06 -6.22
N GLY A 134 8.66 15.36 -5.99
CA GLY A 134 9.01 15.93 -4.71
C GLY A 134 9.15 17.44 -4.82
N ASP A 135 9.92 18.01 -3.90
CA ASP A 135 10.11 19.44 -3.72
C ASP A 135 11.58 19.80 -3.46
N PHE A 136 11.95 21.02 -3.79
CA PHE A 136 13.33 21.51 -3.68
C PHE A 136 13.35 23.01 -3.35
N SER A 137 14.34 23.43 -2.54
CA SER A 137 14.58 24.83 -2.19
C SER A 137 15.83 25.38 -2.88
N GLY A 138 15.91 26.71 -3.01
CA GLY A 138 17.13 27.35 -3.50
C GLY A 138 17.50 26.90 -4.92
N THR A 139 18.75 26.51 -5.15
CA THR A 139 19.21 25.97 -6.45
C THR A 139 19.61 24.51 -6.32
N ALA A 140 18.98 23.64 -7.10
CA ALA A 140 19.17 22.20 -7.11
C ALA A 140 19.63 21.70 -8.48
N SER A 141 20.45 20.64 -8.48
CA SER A 141 20.93 19.97 -9.70
C SER A 141 20.35 18.56 -9.82
N PHE A 142 19.71 18.29 -10.96
CA PHE A 142 19.17 17.00 -11.36
C PHE A 142 19.90 16.51 -12.61
N GLY A 143 21.04 15.84 -12.40
CA GLY A 143 21.98 15.54 -13.47
C GLY A 143 22.57 16.82 -14.05
N THR A 144 22.39 17.05 -15.35
CA THR A 144 22.81 18.30 -16.02
C THR A 144 21.75 19.41 -15.97
N ASN A 145 20.55 19.13 -15.45
CA ASN A 145 19.49 20.12 -15.32
C ASN A 145 19.68 20.88 -14.00
N VAL A 146 19.81 22.20 -14.07
CA VAL A 146 19.92 23.06 -12.89
C VAL A 146 18.67 23.91 -12.81
N PHE A 147 17.97 23.82 -11.67
CA PHE A 147 16.76 24.58 -11.40
C PHE A 147 16.94 25.44 -10.16
N THR A 148 16.35 26.62 -10.17
CA THR A 148 16.27 27.51 -9.01
C THR A 148 14.80 27.67 -8.64
N SER A 149 14.44 27.47 -7.38
CA SER A 149 13.09 27.70 -6.86
C SER A 149 12.69 29.17 -7.08
N SER A 150 11.44 29.37 -7.47
CA SER A 150 10.80 30.66 -7.72
C SER A 150 10.20 31.24 -6.42
N GLY A 151 10.18 30.45 -5.34
CA GLY A 151 9.58 30.75 -4.05
C GLY A 151 10.35 30.06 -2.91
N THR A 152 9.63 29.47 -1.97
CA THR A 152 10.25 28.75 -0.83
C THR A 152 10.67 27.34 -1.25
N GLU A 153 9.70 26.54 -1.70
CA GLU A 153 9.89 25.21 -2.28
C GLU A 153 9.09 25.13 -3.57
N ASP A 154 9.70 24.57 -4.60
CA ASP A 154 9.02 24.25 -5.86
C ASP A 154 9.05 22.75 -6.12
N MET A 155 8.06 22.25 -6.85
CA MET A 155 8.01 20.84 -7.18
C MET A 155 8.98 20.48 -8.31
N PHE A 156 9.49 19.25 -8.26
CA PHE A 156 10.19 18.63 -9.39
C PHE A 156 9.52 17.32 -9.82
N LEU A 157 9.71 16.96 -11.08
CA LEU A 157 9.32 15.67 -11.65
C LEU A 157 10.47 15.12 -12.50
N LEU A 158 10.92 13.91 -12.20
CA LEU A 158 12.04 13.25 -12.85
C LEU A 158 11.58 11.95 -13.49
N LYS A 159 12.26 11.54 -14.57
CA LYS A 159 12.17 10.19 -15.12
C LYS A 159 13.55 9.59 -15.31
N TYR A 160 13.72 8.36 -14.84
CA TYR A 160 14.93 7.55 -14.98
C TYR A 160 14.63 6.29 -15.80
N ASP A 161 15.62 5.81 -16.54
CA ASP A 161 15.57 4.49 -17.16
C ASP A 161 15.79 3.35 -16.13
N PRO A 162 15.59 2.07 -16.49
CA PRO A 162 15.77 0.95 -15.57
C PRO A 162 17.19 0.79 -14.99
N ALA A 163 18.20 1.39 -15.65
CA ALA A 163 19.60 1.42 -15.22
C ALA A 163 19.92 2.61 -14.32
N GLY A 164 18.93 3.49 -14.06
CA GLY A 164 19.04 4.66 -13.21
C GLY A 164 19.66 5.87 -13.93
N ASN A 165 19.66 5.93 -15.25
CA ASN A 165 20.06 7.15 -15.97
C ASN A 165 18.89 8.11 -16.05
N LEU A 166 19.10 9.38 -15.71
CA LEU A 166 18.07 10.41 -15.83
C LEU A 166 17.76 10.67 -17.31
N LEU A 167 16.50 10.49 -17.70
CA LEU A 167 16.02 10.72 -19.06
C LEU A 167 15.55 12.17 -19.24
N TRP A 168 14.83 12.72 -18.25
CA TRP A 168 14.42 14.11 -18.25
C TRP A 168 14.05 14.60 -16.85
N ALA A 169 14.08 15.92 -16.66
CA ALA A 169 13.62 16.61 -15.46
C ALA A 169 12.65 17.74 -15.83
N ARG A 170 11.67 17.98 -14.96
CA ARG A 170 10.70 19.08 -15.02
C ARG A 170 10.59 19.75 -13.67
N LYS A 171 10.25 21.03 -13.70
CA LYS A 171 9.94 21.87 -12.54
C LYS A 171 8.52 22.41 -12.69
N GLY A 172 7.81 22.56 -11.58
CA GLY A 172 6.59 23.35 -11.49
C GLY A 172 6.57 24.16 -10.20
N GLY A 173 6.01 25.35 -10.23
CA GLY A 173 5.90 26.19 -9.03
C GLY A 173 5.92 27.69 -9.30
N GLY A 174 5.92 28.47 -8.22
CA GLY A 174 5.65 29.90 -8.17
C GLY A 174 6.34 30.57 -7.00
N SER A 175 5.77 31.65 -6.49
CA SER A 175 6.35 32.39 -5.36
C SER A 175 6.02 31.79 -3.99
N GLY A 176 5.16 30.76 -3.94
CA GLY A 176 4.69 30.12 -2.71
C GLY A 176 5.46 28.84 -2.38
N HIS A 177 4.77 27.93 -1.70
CA HIS A 177 5.23 26.55 -1.54
C HIS A 177 4.45 25.63 -2.48
N ASP A 178 5.16 24.85 -3.28
CA ASP A 178 4.60 23.96 -4.28
C ASP A 178 5.21 22.56 -4.17
N PHE A 179 4.39 21.56 -3.83
CA PHE A 179 4.83 20.22 -3.45
C PHE A 179 4.27 19.15 -4.39
N GLY A 180 5.13 18.27 -4.93
CA GLY A 180 4.71 17.08 -5.66
C GLY A 180 4.59 15.87 -4.73
N LEU A 181 3.38 15.58 -4.23
CA LEU A 181 3.16 14.63 -3.13
C LEU A 181 2.72 13.23 -3.58
N GLY A 182 2.03 13.12 -4.71
CA GLY A 182 1.53 11.85 -5.24
C GLY A 182 1.97 11.62 -6.69
N LEU A 183 2.26 10.36 -7.04
CA LEU A 183 2.70 9.98 -8.39
C LEU A 183 2.10 8.65 -8.85
N ALA A 184 1.63 8.59 -10.09
CA ALA A 184 1.17 7.36 -10.74
C ALA A 184 1.70 7.27 -12.18
N ALA A 185 2.17 6.11 -12.61
CA ALA A 185 2.71 5.90 -13.95
C ALA A 185 1.88 4.88 -14.75
N GLY A 186 1.65 5.18 -16.02
CA GLY A 186 1.20 4.22 -17.03
C GLY A 186 2.32 3.88 -18.00
N SER A 187 2.02 3.12 -19.06
CA SER A 187 3.05 2.62 -19.99
C SER A 187 3.85 3.71 -20.72
N ASN A 188 3.29 4.91 -20.89
CA ASN A 188 3.98 6.03 -21.55
C ASN A 188 3.44 7.41 -21.10
N TYR A 189 3.02 7.50 -19.84
CA TYR A 189 2.57 8.75 -19.23
C TYR A 189 2.77 8.65 -17.72
N CYS A 190 2.78 9.79 -17.05
CA CYS A 190 2.64 9.84 -15.59
C CYS A 190 1.64 10.93 -15.18
N TYR A 191 1.03 10.73 -14.02
CA TYR A 191 0.29 11.73 -13.30
C TYR A 191 1.06 12.13 -12.06
N VAL A 192 1.10 13.43 -11.78
CA VAL A 192 1.56 13.99 -10.51
C VAL A 192 0.43 14.80 -9.90
N ALA A 193 0.22 14.63 -8.60
CA ALA A 193 -0.71 15.44 -7.82
C ALA A 193 0.00 16.00 -6.59
N GLY A 194 -0.48 17.13 -6.11
CA GLY A 194 0.11 17.78 -4.97
C GLY A 194 -0.61 19.06 -4.64
N THR A 195 0.09 19.95 -3.95
CA THR A 195 -0.44 21.25 -3.56
C THR A 195 0.46 22.38 -4.00
N TYR A 196 -0.12 23.56 -4.17
CA TYR A 196 0.57 24.76 -4.63
C TYR A 196 -0.04 25.99 -3.96
N GLN A 197 0.70 27.10 -3.92
CA GLN A 197 0.24 28.35 -3.30
C GLN A 197 0.46 29.55 -4.23
N ASN A 198 -0.48 30.50 -4.21
CA ASN A 198 -0.50 31.68 -5.09
C ASN A 198 -0.63 31.27 -6.57
N VAL A 199 0.16 31.89 -7.44
CA VAL A 199 0.23 31.55 -8.87
C VAL A 199 1.45 30.66 -9.10
N ALA A 200 1.24 29.48 -9.68
CA ALA A 200 2.29 28.53 -10.02
C ALA A 200 2.28 28.22 -11.53
N ALA A 201 3.46 27.96 -12.09
CA ALA A 201 3.62 27.64 -13.51
C ALA A 201 4.16 26.22 -13.69
N PHE A 202 3.50 25.42 -14.53
CA PHE A 202 3.89 24.05 -14.87
C PHE A 202 4.10 23.97 -16.37
N SER A 203 5.35 23.78 -16.81
CA SER A 203 5.71 23.79 -18.24
C SER A 203 5.16 25.00 -19.01
N GLY A 204 5.12 26.17 -18.36
CA GLY A 204 4.60 27.43 -18.93
C GLY A 204 3.08 27.65 -18.82
N THR A 205 2.32 26.66 -18.33
CA THR A 205 0.90 26.82 -18.03
C THR A 205 0.71 27.31 -16.60
N ASN A 206 0.05 28.45 -16.42
CA ASN A 206 -0.21 29.02 -15.10
C ASN A 206 -1.51 28.46 -14.50
N VAL A 207 -1.47 28.21 -13.20
CA VAL A 207 -2.62 27.94 -12.33
C VAL A 207 -2.55 28.87 -11.13
N SER A 208 -3.70 29.18 -10.53
CA SER A 208 -3.81 30.11 -9.42
C SER A 208 -4.73 29.55 -8.35
N THR A 209 -4.30 29.65 -7.10
CA THR A 209 -5.14 29.27 -5.96
C THR A 209 -6.35 30.23 -5.81
N ALA A 210 -7.43 29.72 -5.22
CA ALA A 210 -8.59 30.48 -4.78
C ALA A 210 -8.43 31.03 -3.35
N GLY A 211 -7.34 30.70 -2.66
CA GLY A 211 -7.05 31.11 -1.30
C GLY A 211 -5.68 30.61 -0.84
N GLY A 212 -5.68 29.79 0.21
CA GLY A 212 -4.47 29.19 0.77
C GLY A 212 -3.81 28.18 -0.17
N TYR A 213 -3.49 27.00 0.36
CA TYR A 213 -3.04 25.88 -0.46
C TYR A 213 -4.18 25.33 -1.29
N ASP A 214 -3.96 25.10 -2.59
CA ASP A 214 -4.90 24.36 -3.43
C ASP A 214 -4.24 23.15 -4.09
N ILE A 215 -5.06 22.29 -4.67
CA ILE A 215 -4.67 21.04 -5.31
C ILE A 215 -4.31 21.29 -6.76
N PHE A 216 -3.19 20.72 -7.22
CA PHE A 216 -2.96 20.52 -8.66
C PHE A 216 -2.93 19.04 -9.02
N ILE A 217 -3.33 18.74 -10.25
CA ILE A 217 -3.27 17.41 -10.86
C ILE A 217 -2.77 17.60 -12.28
N ALA A 218 -1.61 17.04 -12.62
CA ALA A 218 -1.00 17.21 -13.93
C ALA A 218 -0.69 15.87 -14.57
N LYS A 219 -0.92 15.78 -15.88
CA LYS A 219 -0.56 14.64 -16.71
C LYS A 219 0.58 15.00 -17.65
N TYR A 220 1.59 14.14 -17.70
CA TYR A 220 2.71 14.25 -18.63
C TYR A 220 2.77 13.02 -19.54
N ASP A 221 3.20 13.20 -20.78
CA ASP A 221 3.57 12.07 -21.64
C ASP A 221 4.93 11.46 -21.22
N GLY A 222 5.31 10.34 -21.83
CA GLY A 222 6.56 9.66 -21.50
C GLY A 222 7.85 10.43 -21.86
N ALA A 223 7.75 11.50 -22.67
CA ALA A 223 8.83 12.42 -22.97
C ALA A 223 8.87 13.63 -22.00
N GLY A 224 7.92 13.70 -21.06
CA GLY A 224 7.82 14.75 -20.07
C GLY A 224 7.12 16.01 -20.58
N ASN A 225 6.36 15.95 -21.67
CA ASN A 225 5.54 17.09 -22.09
C ASN A 225 4.25 17.13 -21.26
N LEU A 226 3.88 18.31 -20.76
CA LEU A 226 2.62 18.50 -20.06
C LEU A 226 1.46 18.34 -21.07
N LEU A 227 0.54 17.41 -20.78
CA LEU A 227 -0.65 17.19 -21.57
C LEU A 227 -1.83 18.03 -21.06
N TRP A 228 -2.01 18.08 -19.74
CA TRP A 228 -2.99 18.93 -19.08
C TRP A 228 -2.65 19.10 -17.61
N ILE A 229 -3.19 20.16 -17.01
CA ILE A 229 -3.19 20.41 -15.57
C ILE A 229 -4.59 20.86 -15.13
N GLN A 230 -5.03 20.38 -13.97
CA GLN A 230 -6.25 20.81 -13.30
C GLN A 230 -5.93 21.37 -11.93
N SER A 231 -6.66 22.40 -11.52
CA SER A 231 -6.67 22.91 -10.16
C SER A 231 -7.98 22.55 -9.47
N ALA A 232 -7.94 22.28 -8.17
CA ALA A 232 -9.11 22.08 -7.33
C ALA A 232 -8.88 22.67 -5.93
N GLY A 233 -9.96 23.05 -5.25
CA GLY A 233 -9.88 23.65 -3.91
C GLY A 233 -10.76 24.89 -3.76
N GLY A 234 -10.41 25.75 -2.81
CA GLY A 234 -11.25 26.84 -2.32
C GLY A 234 -10.44 27.87 -1.53
N ALA A 235 -11.09 28.56 -0.60
CA ALA A 235 -10.45 29.66 0.12
C ALA A 235 -9.45 29.19 1.21
N GLY A 236 -9.57 27.94 1.66
CA GLY A 236 -8.78 27.34 2.73
C GLY A 236 -7.50 26.65 2.23
N ASN A 237 -7.01 25.67 3.00
CA ASN A 237 -5.92 24.80 2.62
C ASN A 237 -6.48 23.44 2.19
N ASP A 238 -6.28 23.13 0.92
CA ASP A 238 -6.77 21.95 0.25
C ASP A 238 -5.59 21.24 -0.41
N GLN A 239 -5.41 19.96 -0.11
CA GLN A 239 -4.18 19.23 -0.46
C GLN A 239 -4.51 17.88 -1.07
N ALA A 240 -3.79 17.52 -2.13
CA ALA A 240 -3.77 16.17 -2.67
C ALA A 240 -2.53 15.43 -2.17
N LEU A 241 -2.74 14.27 -1.56
CA LEU A 241 -1.69 13.46 -0.94
C LEU A 241 -1.43 12.17 -1.72
N GLY A 242 -2.46 11.61 -2.35
CA GLY A 242 -2.36 10.33 -3.07
C GLY A 242 -3.00 10.38 -4.44
N ILE A 243 -2.38 9.69 -5.41
CA ILE A 243 -2.92 9.50 -6.77
C ILE A 243 -2.65 8.09 -7.28
N ALA A 244 -3.63 7.52 -7.99
CA ALA A 244 -3.49 6.25 -8.71
C ALA A 244 -4.13 6.33 -10.10
N SER A 245 -3.64 5.54 -11.05
CA SER A 245 -4.24 5.41 -12.38
C SER A 245 -4.70 3.99 -12.67
N ASP A 246 -5.81 3.85 -13.40
CA ASP A 246 -6.27 2.54 -13.89
C ASP A 246 -5.80 2.22 -15.31
N ASN A 247 -6.14 1.01 -15.77
CA ASN A 247 -5.82 0.51 -17.11
C ASN A 247 -6.53 1.26 -18.25
N LEU A 248 -7.53 2.10 -17.96
CA LEU A 248 -8.15 2.98 -18.95
C LEU A 248 -7.49 4.36 -19.01
N GLY A 249 -6.45 4.58 -18.20
CA GLY A 249 -5.73 5.84 -18.10
C GLY A 249 -6.44 6.92 -17.30
N ARG A 250 -7.47 6.58 -16.50
CA ARG A 250 -8.14 7.52 -15.59
C ARG A 250 -7.35 7.64 -14.29
N CYS A 251 -7.34 8.80 -13.66
CA CYS A 251 -6.67 8.99 -12.36
C CYS A 251 -7.65 9.23 -11.22
N ARG A 252 -7.34 8.68 -10.04
CA ARG A 252 -8.04 8.90 -8.76
C ARG A 252 -7.12 9.71 -7.89
N VAL A 253 -7.64 10.77 -7.28
CA VAL A 253 -6.88 11.64 -6.37
C VAL A 253 -7.59 11.67 -5.04
N THR A 254 -6.83 11.55 -3.95
CA THR A 254 -7.31 11.69 -2.58
C THR A 254 -6.45 12.67 -1.80
N GLY A 255 -6.99 13.16 -0.70
CA GLY A 255 -6.43 14.24 0.08
C GLY A 255 -7.44 14.74 1.09
N TYR A 256 -7.27 15.99 1.50
CA TYR A 256 -8.20 16.67 2.38
C TYR A 256 -8.41 18.13 1.98
N PHE A 257 -9.46 18.74 2.51
CA PHE A 257 -9.76 20.15 2.30
C PHE A 257 -10.26 20.81 3.59
N THR A 258 -9.74 22.00 3.93
CA THR A 258 -10.27 22.83 5.03
C THR A 258 -11.26 23.87 4.52
N SER A 259 -11.35 24.07 3.20
CA SER A 259 -12.29 24.99 2.59
C SER A 259 -13.74 24.62 2.94
N THR A 260 -14.55 25.62 3.31
CA THR A 260 -16.00 25.41 3.48
C THR A 260 -16.64 24.83 2.23
N ASN A 261 -16.23 25.31 1.05
CA ASN A 261 -16.60 24.77 -0.24
C ASN A 261 -15.33 24.65 -1.09
N ALA A 262 -15.02 23.43 -1.53
CA ALA A 262 -13.94 23.14 -2.47
C ALA A 262 -14.52 22.77 -3.83
N SER A 263 -14.03 23.41 -4.90
CA SER A 263 -14.45 23.17 -6.28
C SER A 263 -13.50 22.21 -6.97
N PHE A 264 -14.05 21.16 -7.60
CA PHE A 264 -13.34 20.19 -8.42
C PHE A 264 -14.00 20.20 -9.79
N GLY A 265 -13.37 20.81 -10.80
CA GLY A 265 -13.87 20.75 -12.20
C GLY A 265 -15.36 21.04 -12.39
N GLY A 266 -15.96 21.93 -11.57
CA GLY A 266 -17.39 22.27 -11.60
C GLY A 266 -18.29 21.54 -10.60
N VAL A 267 -17.77 20.54 -9.86
CA VAL A 267 -18.43 19.90 -8.72
C VAL A 267 -17.95 20.56 -7.43
N THR A 268 -18.88 21.03 -6.59
CA THR A 268 -18.55 21.59 -5.28
C THR A 268 -18.74 20.55 -4.19
N LEU A 269 -17.70 20.31 -3.39
CA LEU A 269 -17.78 19.58 -2.13
C LEU A 269 -17.85 20.58 -0.97
N THR A 270 -18.78 20.36 -0.04
CA THR A 270 -18.95 21.23 1.15
C THR A 270 -18.40 20.52 2.37
N ASN A 271 -17.50 21.18 3.09
CA ASN A 271 -16.95 20.66 4.33
C ASN A 271 -18.04 20.70 5.42
N ALA A 272 -18.14 19.65 6.22
CA ALA A 272 -19.12 19.59 7.31
C ALA A 272 -18.75 20.46 8.52
N SER A 273 -17.49 20.88 8.65
CA SER A 273 -17.03 21.78 9.70
C SER A 273 -16.17 22.92 9.13
N LEU A 274 -16.18 24.07 9.80
CA LEU A 274 -15.37 25.23 9.40
C LEU A 274 -13.94 25.20 9.96
N PHE A 275 -13.65 24.28 10.89
CA PHE A 275 -12.38 24.23 11.63
C PHE A 275 -11.58 22.96 11.41
N TYR A 276 -12.17 21.97 10.74
CA TYR A 276 -11.59 20.65 10.55
C TYR A 276 -11.51 20.29 9.07
N THR A 277 -10.75 19.25 8.76
CA THR A 277 -10.57 18.78 7.39
C THR A 277 -11.59 17.71 7.04
N ASP A 278 -12.08 17.73 5.81
CA ASP A 278 -12.77 16.56 5.24
C ASP A 278 -11.90 15.89 4.19
N ALA A 279 -11.94 14.56 4.12
CA ALA A 279 -11.28 13.82 3.06
C ALA A 279 -12.09 13.91 1.75
N PHE A 280 -11.41 13.79 0.62
CA PHE A 280 -12.06 13.68 -0.68
C PHE A 280 -11.48 12.54 -1.53
N VAL A 281 -12.27 12.13 -2.51
CA VAL A 281 -11.82 11.31 -3.64
C VAL A 281 -12.36 11.94 -4.91
N SER A 282 -11.51 12.18 -5.90
CA SER A 282 -11.89 12.68 -7.22
C SER A 282 -11.37 11.78 -8.32
N ASN A 283 -12.08 11.71 -9.44
CA ASN A 283 -11.76 10.86 -10.57
C ASN A 283 -11.81 11.64 -11.87
N TYR A 284 -10.77 11.52 -12.70
CA TYR A 284 -10.64 12.25 -13.95
C TYR A 284 -10.46 11.29 -15.11
N ASP A 285 -10.99 11.67 -16.27
CA ASP A 285 -10.73 10.96 -17.51
C ASP A 285 -9.29 11.21 -18.02
N PRO A 286 -8.81 10.45 -19.03
CA PRO A 286 -7.45 10.62 -19.54
C PRO A 286 -7.17 12.01 -20.16
N ALA A 287 -8.21 12.78 -20.49
CA ALA A 287 -8.15 14.13 -21.05
C ALA A 287 -8.19 15.22 -19.97
N GLY A 288 -8.35 14.85 -18.69
CA GLY A 288 -8.35 15.76 -17.56
C GLY A 288 -9.72 16.32 -17.20
N ASN A 289 -10.81 15.76 -17.74
CA ASN A 289 -12.16 16.15 -17.33
C ASN A 289 -12.53 15.42 -16.03
N LEU A 290 -13.11 16.14 -15.06
CA LEU A 290 -13.65 15.50 -13.87
C LEU A 290 -14.85 14.61 -14.25
N LEU A 291 -14.82 13.37 -13.77
CA LEU A 291 -15.93 12.42 -13.87
C LEU A 291 -16.83 12.48 -12.63
N TRP A 292 -16.23 12.52 -11.44
CA TRP A 292 -16.92 12.70 -10.17
C TRP A 292 -15.93 13.13 -9.08
N ALA A 293 -16.46 13.78 -8.04
CA ALA A 293 -15.76 14.03 -6.78
C ALA A 293 -16.71 13.70 -5.62
N VAL A 294 -16.19 13.10 -4.56
CA VAL A 294 -16.94 12.70 -3.39
C VAL A 294 -16.20 13.08 -2.12
N ARG A 295 -16.95 13.53 -1.13
CA ARG A 295 -16.49 13.82 0.23
C ARG A 295 -16.60 12.58 1.09
N LEU A 296 -15.60 12.35 1.93
CA LEU A 296 -15.60 11.39 3.02
C LEU A 296 -15.31 12.19 4.30
N GLY A 297 -16.34 12.55 5.06
CA GLY A 297 -16.20 13.52 6.13
C GLY A 297 -17.35 13.54 7.13
N GLY A 298 -17.01 13.84 8.39
CA GLY A 298 -17.86 13.84 9.58
C GLY A 298 -17.87 15.21 10.24
N THR A 299 -17.81 15.27 11.57
CA THR A 299 -17.86 16.54 12.31
C THR A 299 -16.48 17.06 12.71
N ASP A 300 -15.46 16.19 12.70
CA ASP A 300 -14.08 16.50 13.03
C ASP A 300 -13.17 16.22 11.81
N SER A 301 -11.90 15.87 12.00
CA SER A 301 -10.92 15.80 10.92
C SER A 301 -10.83 14.42 10.27
N GLU A 302 -11.03 14.37 8.95
CA GLU A 302 -10.75 13.22 8.09
C GLU A 302 -9.72 13.58 7.03
N GLN A 303 -8.77 12.67 6.76
CA GLN A 303 -7.80 12.84 5.69
C GLN A 303 -7.65 11.57 4.88
N GLY A 304 -7.79 11.68 3.56
CA GLY A 304 -7.40 10.64 2.62
C GLY A 304 -5.91 10.78 2.31
N ILE A 305 -5.12 9.76 2.62
CA ILE A 305 -3.66 9.80 2.45
C ILE A 305 -3.25 9.13 1.14
N ALA A 306 -3.79 7.92 0.88
CA ALA A 306 -3.40 7.13 -0.28
C ALA A 306 -4.59 6.48 -0.97
N VAL A 307 -4.47 6.28 -2.28
CA VAL A 307 -5.48 5.63 -3.12
C VAL A 307 -4.83 4.62 -4.06
N ALA A 308 -5.51 3.50 -4.26
CA ALA A 308 -5.18 2.48 -5.26
C ALA A 308 -6.41 2.15 -6.11
N THR A 309 -6.21 1.54 -7.28
CA THR A 309 -7.31 1.14 -8.17
C THR A 309 -7.22 -0.34 -8.54
N ASP A 310 -8.36 -1.03 -8.57
CA ASP A 310 -8.40 -2.39 -9.09
C ASP A 310 -8.56 -2.44 -10.63
N ALA A 311 -8.48 -3.63 -11.20
CA ALA A 311 -8.64 -3.85 -12.64
C ALA A 311 -10.05 -3.51 -13.17
N SER A 312 -11.05 -3.42 -12.29
CA SER A 312 -12.41 -2.97 -12.64
C SER A 312 -12.55 -1.44 -12.57
N GLY A 313 -11.51 -0.73 -12.12
CA GLY A 313 -11.49 0.71 -11.94
C GLY A 313 -12.16 1.18 -10.64
N ASN A 314 -12.42 0.30 -9.68
CA ASN A 314 -12.85 0.73 -8.35
C ASN A 314 -11.68 1.40 -7.62
N SER A 315 -11.99 2.35 -6.75
CA SER A 315 -11.02 3.10 -5.95
C SER A 315 -10.98 2.54 -4.54
N PHE A 316 -9.78 2.34 -4.00
CA PHE A 316 -9.55 1.94 -2.61
C PHE A 316 -8.73 3.02 -1.93
N VAL A 317 -9.27 3.62 -0.87
CA VAL A 317 -8.69 4.80 -0.23
C VAL A 317 -8.42 4.49 1.23
N THR A 318 -7.29 4.93 1.74
CA THR A 318 -6.95 4.83 3.16
C THR A 318 -6.48 6.16 3.72
N GLY A 319 -6.54 6.28 5.04
CA GLY A 319 -6.13 7.45 5.79
C GLY A 319 -6.62 7.31 7.23
N PHE A 320 -6.93 8.44 7.86
CA PHE A 320 -7.42 8.48 9.24
C PHE A 320 -8.64 9.38 9.41
N PHE A 321 -9.35 9.18 10.51
CA PHE A 321 -10.46 10.02 10.94
C PHE A 321 -10.44 10.26 12.45
N THR A 322 -10.84 11.46 12.87
CA THR A 322 -10.99 11.83 14.29
C THR A 322 -12.46 12.05 14.66
N SER A 323 -13.39 12.07 13.69
CA SER A 323 -14.81 12.16 13.99
C SER A 323 -15.25 11.01 14.89
N THR A 324 -15.88 11.34 16.02
CA THR A 324 -16.43 10.32 16.95
C THR A 324 -17.39 9.38 16.22
N ASN A 325 -18.19 9.91 15.29
CA ASN A 325 -19.06 9.14 14.41
C ASN A 325 -18.93 9.66 12.97
N LEU A 326 -18.21 8.93 12.11
CA LEU A 326 -18.07 9.26 10.69
C LEU A 326 -19.25 8.67 9.90
N PRO A 327 -20.14 9.48 9.28
CA PRO A 327 -21.26 8.97 8.50
C PRO A 327 -20.80 8.36 7.17
N THR A 328 -21.30 7.16 6.85
CA THR A 328 -20.87 6.39 5.68
C THR A 328 -22.00 6.04 4.70
N GLY A 329 -23.23 6.46 5.00
CA GLY A 329 -24.44 6.07 4.26
C GLY A 329 -24.91 4.63 4.52
N ALA A 330 -24.03 3.73 5.00
CA ALA A 330 -24.36 2.38 5.46
C ALA A 330 -24.39 2.25 7.00
N GLY A 331 -24.17 3.35 7.71
CA GLY A 331 -24.00 3.42 9.16
C GLY A 331 -22.93 4.46 9.53
N ASN A 332 -22.39 4.36 10.75
CA ASN A 332 -21.28 5.21 11.20
C ASN A 332 -20.06 4.35 11.49
N LEU A 333 -18.86 4.85 11.19
CA LEU A 333 -17.65 4.38 11.86
C LEU A 333 -17.51 5.11 13.19
N THR A 334 -17.17 4.37 14.23
CA THR A 334 -16.91 4.93 15.55
C THR A 334 -15.40 5.02 15.76
N ASN A 335 -14.92 6.22 16.05
CA ASN A 335 -13.54 6.43 16.47
C ASN A 335 -13.38 5.95 17.93
N ARG A 336 -12.27 5.25 18.24
CA ARG A 336 -11.99 4.61 19.53
C ARG A 336 -10.97 5.36 20.39
N GLY A 337 -10.46 6.50 19.94
CA GLY A 337 -9.28 7.14 20.49
C GLY A 337 -8.98 8.53 19.93
N GLY A 338 -7.71 8.79 19.62
CA GLY A 338 -7.25 10.06 19.04
C GLY A 338 -7.55 10.16 17.54
N SER A 339 -7.11 9.17 16.77
CA SER A 339 -7.45 9.01 15.35
C SER A 339 -7.46 7.52 15.03
N ASP A 340 -8.35 7.10 14.13
CA ASP A 340 -8.45 5.71 13.70
C ASP A 340 -8.21 5.61 12.19
N VAL A 341 -7.63 4.49 11.76
CA VAL A 341 -7.47 4.14 10.35
C VAL A 341 -8.83 3.92 9.71
N PHE A 342 -9.00 4.37 8.46
CA PHE A 342 -10.06 3.86 7.58
C PHE A 342 -9.51 3.26 6.29
N VAL A 343 -10.26 2.30 5.73
CA VAL A 343 -10.13 1.81 4.36
C VAL A 343 -11.50 1.84 3.70
N ALA A 344 -11.63 2.49 2.56
CA ALA A 344 -12.88 2.67 1.82
C ALA A 344 -12.76 2.12 0.40
N LYS A 345 -13.81 1.46 -0.10
CA LYS A 345 -13.95 1.09 -1.52
C LYS A 345 -15.06 1.87 -2.18
N LEU A 346 -14.76 2.53 -3.29
CA LEU A 346 -15.73 3.22 -4.14
C LEU A 346 -15.78 2.55 -5.51
N ASN A 347 -16.97 2.42 -6.08
CA ASN A 347 -17.11 1.89 -7.42
C ASN A 347 -16.73 2.92 -8.50
N LEU A 348 -16.86 2.52 -9.77
CA LEU A 348 -16.53 3.36 -10.92
C LEU A 348 -17.30 4.69 -10.99
N SER A 349 -18.51 4.75 -10.42
CA SER A 349 -19.34 5.95 -10.36
C SER A 349 -19.11 6.79 -9.10
N GLY A 350 -18.11 6.45 -8.27
CA GLY A 350 -17.83 7.14 -7.01
C GLY A 350 -18.78 6.77 -5.88
N SER A 351 -19.59 5.72 -6.02
CA SER A 351 -20.48 5.26 -4.96
C SER A 351 -19.72 4.37 -3.98
N LEU A 352 -19.73 4.75 -2.70
CA LEU A 352 -19.14 3.95 -1.62
C LEU A 352 -19.78 2.56 -1.56
N GLN A 353 -18.95 1.52 -1.61
CA GLN A 353 -19.35 0.12 -1.55
C GLN A 353 -19.24 -0.42 -0.13
N TRP A 354 -18.13 -0.09 0.54
CA TRP A 354 -17.87 -0.38 1.95
C TRP A 354 -16.81 0.55 2.48
N ILE A 355 -16.77 0.69 3.80
CA ILE A 355 -15.70 1.35 4.54
C ILE A 355 -15.54 0.67 5.89
N SER A 356 -14.29 0.51 6.32
CA SER A 356 -13.94 -0.19 7.56
C SER A 356 -12.89 0.60 8.33
N SER A 357 -12.92 0.50 9.65
CA SER A 357 -11.93 1.12 10.53
C SER A 357 -11.15 0.12 11.38
N ALA A 358 -9.95 0.53 11.78
CA ALA A 358 -9.09 -0.16 12.73
C ALA A 358 -8.32 0.87 13.57
N GLY A 359 -7.91 0.47 14.76
CA GLY A 359 -7.20 1.36 15.69
C GLY A 359 -7.55 1.08 17.14
N GLY A 360 -7.12 1.99 18.02
CA GLY A 360 -7.14 1.87 19.47
C GLY A 360 -7.48 3.20 20.15
N VAL A 361 -6.94 3.39 21.35
CA VAL A 361 -7.18 4.62 22.14
C VAL A 361 -6.25 5.78 21.73
N GLY A 362 -5.17 5.45 21.03
CA GLY A 362 -4.14 6.39 20.60
C GLY A 362 -4.41 7.00 19.24
N GLU A 363 -3.35 7.46 18.59
CA GLU A 363 -3.36 7.86 17.18
C GLU A 363 -2.99 6.65 16.33
N ASP A 364 -3.83 6.33 15.35
CA ASP A 364 -3.66 5.24 14.40
C ASP A 364 -3.86 5.77 12.97
N ILE A 365 -2.80 5.78 12.17
CA ILE A 365 -2.80 6.40 10.84
C ILE A 365 -2.33 5.40 9.80
N ALA A 366 -3.08 5.25 8.71
CA ALA A 366 -2.64 4.56 7.51
C ALA A 366 -2.01 5.54 6.52
N SER A 367 -0.78 5.25 6.11
CA SER A 367 0.06 6.13 5.29
C SER A 367 0.09 5.73 3.81
N ALA A 368 -0.09 4.44 3.49
CA ALA A 368 -0.11 3.98 2.11
C ALA A 368 -0.97 2.73 1.92
N ILE A 369 -1.41 2.50 0.68
CA ILE A 369 -2.25 1.36 0.27
C ILE A 369 -1.76 0.78 -1.05
N ALA A 370 -1.73 -0.55 -1.15
CA ALA A 370 -1.56 -1.26 -2.41
C ALA A 370 -2.51 -2.47 -2.48
N LEU A 371 -2.87 -2.87 -3.70
CA LEU A 371 -3.82 -3.97 -3.93
C LEU A 371 -3.11 -5.22 -4.44
N ASP A 372 -3.50 -6.38 -3.91
CA ASP A 372 -3.12 -7.65 -4.54
C ASP A 372 -4.02 -7.97 -5.74
N SER A 373 -3.61 -8.94 -6.53
CA SER A 373 -4.35 -9.43 -7.70
C SER A 373 -5.73 -10.04 -7.36
N SER A 374 -6.04 -10.28 -6.08
CA SER A 374 -7.35 -10.70 -5.60
C SER A 374 -8.21 -9.51 -5.13
N THR A 375 -7.75 -8.28 -5.33
CA THR A 375 -8.39 -7.02 -4.89
C THR A 375 -8.49 -6.85 -3.37
N ASN A 376 -7.61 -7.53 -2.60
CA ASN A 376 -7.44 -7.22 -1.19
C ASN A 376 -6.51 -6.03 -1.03
N SER A 377 -6.77 -5.19 -0.03
CA SER A 377 -5.94 -4.04 0.32
C SER A 377 -4.86 -4.43 1.32
N HIS A 378 -3.65 -3.97 1.07
CA HIS A 378 -2.52 -4.01 2.00
C HIS A 378 -2.20 -2.58 2.36
N ILE A 379 -2.30 -2.26 3.65
CA ILE A 379 -2.04 -0.93 4.19
C ILE A 379 -0.85 -0.97 5.14
N ILE A 380 -0.14 0.14 5.21
CA ILE A 380 0.91 0.40 6.20
C ILE A 380 0.64 1.72 6.90
N GLY A 381 1.26 1.90 8.06
CA GLY A 381 1.12 3.13 8.83
C GLY A 381 1.69 2.96 10.23
N TYR A 382 1.25 3.76 11.18
CA TYR A 382 1.75 3.73 12.55
C TYR A 382 0.63 3.86 13.59
N HIS A 383 0.91 3.41 14.80
CA HIS A 383 0.03 3.47 15.96
C HIS A 383 0.77 3.86 17.25
N ARG A 384 0.17 4.73 18.06
CA ARG A 384 0.75 5.21 19.33
C ARG A 384 0.53 4.27 20.51
N ASP A 385 -0.62 3.64 20.57
CA ASP A 385 -1.02 2.71 21.64
C ASP A 385 -1.34 1.34 21.03
N ASN A 386 -1.92 0.43 21.82
CA ASN A 386 -2.39 -0.84 21.28
C ASN A 386 -3.52 -0.61 20.26
N ALA A 387 -3.36 -1.16 19.07
CA ALA A 387 -4.29 -1.02 17.96
C ALA A 387 -4.99 -2.36 17.65
N VAL A 388 -6.26 -2.32 17.25
CA VAL A 388 -7.03 -3.53 16.91
C VAL A 388 -7.45 -3.51 15.43
N PHE A 389 -6.91 -4.47 14.68
CA PHE A 389 -7.22 -4.73 13.27
C PHE A 389 -8.01 -6.04 13.15
N GLY A 390 -9.34 -5.92 13.12
CA GLY A 390 -10.24 -7.08 13.14
C GLY A 390 -10.05 -7.89 14.43
N ASN A 391 -9.55 -9.12 14.31
CA ASN A 391 -9.24 -9.99 15.47
C ASN A 391 -7.76 -9.92 15.91
N THR A 392 -6.95 -9.08 15.28
CA THR A 392 -5.53 -8.94 15.60
C THR A 392 -5.32 -7.71 16.48
N THR A 393 -4.69 -7.88 17.63
CA THR A 393 -4.23 -6.76 18.47
C THR A 393 -2.74 -6.59 18.26
N LEU A 394 -2.34 -5.38 17.88
CA LEU A 394 -0.95 -4.93 17.86
C LEU A 394 -0.66 -4.23 19.19
N THR A 395 0.49 -4.53 19.78
CA THR A 395 0.92 -3.94 21.05
C THR A 395 2.06 -2.98 20.76
N ASN A 396 1.93 -1.72 21.21
CA ASN A 396 3.04 -0.78 21.13
C ASN A 396 4.18 -1.26 22.05
N SER A 397 5.39 -1.33 21.51
CA SER A 397 6.55 -1.93 22.17
C SER A 397 7.57 -0.91 22.71
N GLY A 398 7.39 0.37 22.39
CA GLY A 398 8.23 1.47 22.86
C GLY A 398 7.76 2.08 24.19
N PHE A 399 8.31 3.25 24.51
CA PHE A 399 7.87 4.02 25.68
C PHE A 399 6.48 4.65 25.43
N ALA A 400 5.77 5.00 26.52
CA ALA A 400 4.44 5.61 26.41
C ALA A 400 4.48 6.89 25.56
N GLY A 401 3.80 6.87 24.41
CA GLY A 401 3.73 7.97 23.46
C GLY A 401 4.57 7.81 22.19
N SER A 402 5.45 6.79 22.12
CA SER A 402 6.15 6.41 20.89
C SER A 402 5.20 5.81 19.85
N LEU A 403 5.62 5.80 18.58
CA LEU A 403 4.86 5.25 17.46
C LEU A 403 5.47 3.93 16.98
N ASP A 404 4.70 2.84 17.01
CA ASP A 404 5.09 1.60 16.33
C ASP A 404 4.45 1.58 14.94
N GLY A 405 5.17 1.07 13.94
CA GLY A 405 4.66 0.87 12.59
C GLY A 405 3.79 -0.37 12.46
N PHE A 406 2.95 -0.45 11.44
CA PHE A 406 2.19 -1.65 11.11
C PHE A 406 2.15 -1.94 9.61
N VAL A 407 1.84 -3.20 9.30
CA VAL A 407 1.33 -3.64 8.00
C VAL A 407 0.09 -4.50 8.22
N ALA A 408 -0.99 -4.22 7.51
CA ALA A 408 -2.26 -4.92 7.67
C ALA A 408 -2.92 -5.24 6.32
N LYS A 409 -3.65 -6.36 6.28
CA LYS A 409 -4.46 -6.77 5.13
C LYS A 409 -5.93 -6.63 5.42
N CYS A 410 -6.66 -6.03 4.48
CA CYS A 410 -8.10 -5.93 4.43
C CYS A 410 -8.62 -6.65 3.17
N ASP A 411 -9.56 -7.58 3.31
CA ASP A 411 -10.08 -8.34 2.18
C ASP A 411 -10.93 -7.48 1.23
N SER A 412 -11.30 -8.03 0.07
CA SER A 412 -12.11 -7.34 -0.94
C SER A 412 -13.50 -6.87 -0.47
N SER A 413 -13.94 -7.37 0.69
CA SER A 413 -15.22 -7.07 1.34
C SER A 413 -15.08 -6.09 2.51
N GLY A 414 -13.86 -5.63 2.80
CA GLY A 414 -13.59 -4.68 3.88
C GLY A 414 -13.25 -5.31 5.24
N ASN A 415 -12.99 -6.62 5.33
CA ASN A 415 -12.64 -7.23 6.62
C ASN A 415 -11.12 -7.27 6.83
N PHE A 416 -10.64 -6.77 7.97
CA PHE A 416 -9.24 -6.94 8.37
C PHE A 416 -8.94 -8.42 8.68
N VAL A 417 -7.99 -8.99 7.95
CA VAL A 417 -7.65 -10.42 7.97
C VAL A 417 -6.48 -10.71 8.89
N TRP A 418 -5.41 -9.91 8.77
CA TRP A 418 -4.23 -9.99 9.61
C TRP A 418 -3.56 -8.62 9.70
N ALA A 419 -2.78 -8.41 10.76
CA ALA A 419 -1.87 -7.28 10.89
C ALA A 419 -0.55 -7.73 11.55
N LYS A 420 0.53 -7.00 11.30
CA LYS A 420 1.85 -7.21 11.93
C LYS A 420 2.37 -5.88 12.45
N ASN A 421 3.02 -5.96 13.60
CA ASN A 421 3.72 -4.83 14.19
C ASN A 421 5.13 -4.68 13.59
N ILE A 422 5.59 -3.43 13.46
CA ILE A 422 6.95 -3.01 13.16
C ILE A 422 7.34 -2.11 14.34
N GLY A 423 7.98 -2.69 15.36
CA GLY A 423 8.12 -2.00 16.65
C GLY A 423 9.53 -2.05 17.22
N GLY A 424 9.87 -1.04 18.01
CA GLY A 424 11.16 -0.85 18.65
C GLY A 424 11.03 -0.14 20.00
N SER A 425 12.07 0.59 20.40
CA SER A 425 12.05 1.37 21.65
C SER A 425 11.44 2.77 21.47
N ASP A 426 11.47 3.27 20.24
CA ASP A 426 11.15 4.63 19.81
C ASP A 426 10.30 4.53 18.51
N ASP A 427 10.31 5.55 17.66
CA ASP A 427 9.34 5.67 16.56
C ASP A 427 9.70 4.84 15.32
N GLU A 428 8.73 4.15 14.73
CA GLU A 428 8.74 3.52 13.41
C GLU A 428 7.64 4.09 12.50
N SER A 429 8.03 4.61 11.34
CA SER A 429 7.12 5.29 10.40
C SER A 429 7.22 4.70 8.99
N PRO A 430 6.51 3.59 8.69
CA PRO A 430 6.37 3.09 7.33
C PRO A 430 5.49 4.03 6.49
N LEU A 431 6.01 4.48 5.35
CA LEU A 431 5.33 5.45 4.47
C LEU A 431 5.16 4.96 3.02
N GLY A 432 5.92 3.94 2.58
CA GLY A 432 5.82 3.39 1.22
C GLY A 432 5.51 1.89 1.17
N ILE A 433 4.56 1.48 0.31
CA ILE A 433 4.21 0.08 0.04
C ILE A 433 4.05 -0.18 -1.46
N GLY A 434 4.49 -1.34 -1.92
CA GLY A 434 4.32 -1.82 -3.29
C GLY A 434 4.22 -3.34 -3.35
N LEU A 435 3.59 -3.88 -4.41
CA LEU A 435 3.47 -5.32 -4.63
C LEU A 435 4.08 -5.72 -5.98
N ASP A 436 4.72 -6.89 -6.02
CA ASP A 436 5.14 -7.51 -7.28
C ASP A 436 4.00 -8.33 -7.93
N ALA A 437 4.22 -8.88 -9.14
CA ALA A 437 3.20 -9.67 -9.83
C ALA A 437 2.83 -10.98 -9.12
N SER A 438 3.64 -11.42 -8.14
CA SER A 438 3.36 -12.57 -7.29
C SER A 438 2.64 -12.19 -5.99
N ASP A 439 2.21 -10.93 -5.84
CA ASP A 439 1.64 -10.35 -4.63
C ASP A 439 2.58 -10.40 -3.41
N ASN A 440 3.91 -10.41 -3.59
CA ASN A 440 4.81 -10.16 -2.46
C ASN A 440 4.78 -8.67 -2.12
N ILE A 441 4.75 -8.37 -0.83
CA ILE A 441 4.65 -7.01 -0.31
C ILE A 441 6.05 -6.48 -0.06
N TYR A 442 6.33 -5.27 -0.53
CA TYR A 442 7.51 -4.50 -0.24
C TYR A 442 7.07 -3.27 0.53
N LEU A 443 7.75 -2.96 1.63
CA LEU A 443 7.46 -1.78 2.43
C LEU A 443 8.74 -1.08 2.87
N ALA A 444 8.64 0.22 3.07
CA ALA A 444 9.74 1.04 3.57
C ALA A 444 9.24 2.22 4.40
N GLY A 445 10.14 2.71 5.25
CA GLY A 445 9.91 3.82 6.15
C GLY A 445 11.19 4.23 6.83
N SER A 446 11.06 5.13 7.80
CA SER A 446 12.14 5.51 8.70
C SER A 446 11.85 5.03 10.11
N PHE A 447 12.89 4.93 10.93
CA PHE A 447 12.78 4.57 12.33
C PHE A 447 13.86 5.27 13.16
N THR A 448 13.58 5.51 14.44
CA THR A 448 14.51 6.13 15.39
C THR A 448 14.99 5.13 16.45
N SER A 449 14.29 4.01 16.63
CA SER A 449 14.69 2.94 17.54
C SER A 449 16.09 2.40 17.23
N ALA A 450 16.87 2.09 18.27
CA ALA A 450 18.16 1.41 18.12
C ALA A 450 18.03 0.07 17.36
N GLY A 451 16.88 -0.61 17.49
CA GLY A 451 16.52 -1.69 16.60
C GLY A 451 15.01 -1.89 16.47
N ALA A 452 14.51 -1.77 15.25
CA ALA A 452 13.12 -2.04 14.91
C ALA A 452 12.93 -3.51 14.51
N LYS A 453 11.85 -4.12 14.98
CA LYS A 453 11.52 -5.53 14.74
C LYS A 453 10.33 -5.67 13.82
N LEU A 454 10.46 -6.55 12.83
CA LEU A 454 9.38 -7.00 11.98
C LEU A 454 9.39 -8.53 11.96
N ASP A 455 8.38 -9.14 12.59
CA ASP A 455 8.39 -10.54 13.02
C ASP A 455 9.66 -10.89 13.84
N SER A 456 10.45 -11.86 13.37
CA SER A 456 11.70 -12.31 14.01
C SER A 456 12.95 -11.58 13.51
N LEU A 457 12.80 -10.64 12.57
CA LEU A 457 13.92 -9.89 12.00
C LEU A 457 14.05 -8.56 12.72
N THR A 458 15.30 -8.17 13.01
CA THR A 458 15.63 -6.86 13.58
C THR A 458 16.50 -6.11 12.58
N VAL A 459 16.17 -4.85 12.32
CA VAL A 459 17.03 -3.88 11.64
C VAL A 459 17.58 -2.90 12.66
N THR A 460 18.79 -2.38 12.47
CA THR A 460 19.45 -1.51 13.45
C THR A 460 19.63 -0.11 12.91
N ASN A 461 19.43 0.88 13.77
CA ASN A 461 19.70 2.28 13.50
C ASN A 461 21.15 2.61 13.90
N ALA A 462 21.91 3.21 12.98
CA ALA A 462 23.28 3.66 13.18
C ALA A 462 23.42 5.18 13.39
N GLY A 463 22.31 5.91 13.30
CA GLY A 463 22.24 7.36 13.36
C GLY A 463 21.07 7.89 14.19
N THR A 464 20.55 9.05 13.81
CA THR A 464 19.44 9.69 14.50
C THR A 464 18.10 9.14 14.03
N SER A 465 17.96 8.95 12.71
CA SER A 465 16.85 8.22 12.11
C SER A 465 17.35 7.53 10.86
N ASP A 466 17.10 6.23 10.75
CA ASP A 466 17.53 5.41 9.62
C ASP A 466 16.32 4.91 8.82
N ILE A 467 16.58 4.46 7.61
CA ILE A 467 15.60 3.87 6.70
C ILE A 467 15.54 2.36 6.95
N PHE A 468 14.34 1.78 6.91
CA PHE A 468 14.18 0.34 6.75
C PHE A 468 13.45 0.01 5.46
N VAL A 469 13.77 -1.17 4.90
CA VAL A 469 13.07 -1.78 3.78
C VAL A 469 12.86 -3.26 4.07
N ALA A 470 11.67 -3.77 3.78
CA ALA A 470 11.34 -5.17 4.02
C ALA A 470 10.51 -5.77 2.89
N ARG A 471 10.62 -7.10 2.76
CA ARG A 471 9.77 -7.91 1.88
C ARG A 471 9.04 -8.96 2.68
N ILE A 472 7.73 -9.01 2.49
CA ILE A 472 6.83 -10.01 3.06
C ILE A 472 6.33 -10.89 1.92
N ALA A 473 6.45 -12.21 2.10
CA ALA A 473 6.02 -13.16 1.08
C ALA A 473 4.51 -13.04 0.82
N GLN A 474 4.08 -13.41 -0.39
CA GLN A 474 2.67 -13.66 -0.63
C GLN A 474 2.13 -14.68 0.39
N GLU A 475 0.95 -14.39 0.92
CA GLU A 475 0.19 -15.29 1.77
C GLU A 475 -0.12 -16.61 1.04
N GLN A 476 0.29 -17.73 1.62
CA GLN A 476 0.07 -19.06 1.05
C GLN A 476 -1.10 -19.75 1.78
N PRO A 477 -2.10 -20.30 1.06
CA PRO A 477 -3.19 -20.99 1.71
C PRO A 477 -2.68 -22.18 2.53
N GLN A 478 -3.01 -22.21 3.82
CA GLN A 478 -2.82 -23.42 4.62
C GLN A 478 -3.98 -24.37 4.31
N LEU A 479 -3.65 -25.63 4.00
CA LEU A 479 -4.67 -26.66 3.78
C LEU A 479 -5.15 -27.21 5.13
N GLY A 480 -6.43 -27.07 5.41
CA GLY A 480 -7.13 -27.88 6.40
C GLY A 480 -7.43 -29.25 5.82
N VAL A 481 -7.25 -30.31 6.62
CA VAL A 481 -7.51 -31.68 6.18
C VAL A 481 -8.30 -32.42 7.26
N VAL A 482 -9.51 -32.86 6.91
CA VAL A 482 -10.37 -33.68 7.77
C VAL A 482 -10.60 -35.02 7.09
N ARG A 483 -10.32 -36.10 7.81
CA ARG A 483 -10.62 -37.45 7.35
C ARG A 483 -11.96 -37.90 7.93
N THR A 484 -12.86 -38.37 7.07
CA THR A 484 -14.06 -39.12 7.45
C THR A 484 -13.89 -40.61 7.13
N ALA A 485 -14.90 -41.44 7.38
CA ALA A 485 -14.83 -42.89 7.15
C ALA A 485 -14.35 -43.24 5.73
N ASN A 486 -14.88 -42.56 4.71
CA ASN A 486 -14.61 -42.85 3.30
C ASN A 486 -14.08 -41.67 2.49
N SER A 487 -13.96 -40.47 3.09
CA SER A 487 -13.57 -39.25 2.36
C SER A 487 -12.51 -38.44 3.10
N LEU A 488 -11.76 -37.67 2.32
CA LEU A 488 -10.84 -36.63 2.77
C LEU A 488 -11.44 -35.28 2.36
N VAL A 489 -11.77 -34.45 3.33
CA VAL A 489 -12.21 -33.07 3.11
C VAL A 489 -10.99 -32.17 3.24
N ILE A 490 -10.69 -31.44 2.18
CA ILE A 490 -9.59 -30.48 2.13
C ILE A 490 -10.20 -29.10 2.11
N SER A 491 -9.72 -28.20 2.97
CA SER A 491 -10.19 -26.82 3.05
C SER A 491 -9.06 -25.80 2.94
N TRP A 492 -9.36 -24.60 2.46
CA TRP A 492 -8.45 -23.45 2.49
C TRP A 492 -9.21 -22.12 2.46
N PRO A 493 -8.61 -21.00 2.90
CA PRO A 493 -9.31 -19.71 3.02
C PRO A 493 -9.83 -19.19 1.66
N ALA A 494 -11.08 -18.73 1.62
CA ALA A 494 -11.76 -18.35 0.38
C ALA A 494 -11.28 -17.00 -0.19
N TYR A 495 -10.80 -16.09 0.65
CA TYR A 495 -10.29 -14.77 0.26
C TYR A 495 -8.94 -14.85 -0.49
N LEU A 496 -8.22 -15.98 -0.39
CA LEU A 496 -7.04 -16.27 -1.20
C LEU A 496 -7.48 -16.81 -2.57
N GLN A 497 -7.72 -15.89 -3.51
CA GLN A 497 -8.16 -16.23 -4.86
C GLN A 497 -6.99 -16.66 -5.76
N GLY A 498 -7.30 -17.26 -6.91
CA GLY A 498 -6.30 -17.71 -7.88
C GLY A 498 -5.55 -19.01 -7.54
N PHE A 499 -5.70 -19.58 -6.35
CA PHE A 499 -5.08 -20.87 -6.01
C PHE A 499 -5.92 -22.06 -6.48
N ASN A 500 -5.29 -22.95 -7.23
CA ASN A 500 -5.80 -24.28 -7.58
C ASN A 500 -5.33 -25.32 -6.57
N LEU A 501 -6.20 -26.26 -6.22
CA LEU A 501 -5.81 -27.46 -5.47
C LEU A 501 -5.19 -28.46 -6.44
N GLU A 502 -3.98 -28.90 -6.16
CA GLU A 502 -3.30 -29.96 -6.90
C GLU A 502 -3.08 -31.17 -6.00
N SER A 503 -2.98 -32.35 -6.61
CA SER A 503 -2.64 -33.59 -5.93
C SER A 503 -1.51 -34.35 -6.63
N SER A 504 -0.76 -35.12 -5.85
CA SER A 504 0.32 -36.00 -6.32
C SER A 504 0.34 -37.28 -5.49
N SER A 505 0.90 -38.35 -6.05
CA SER A 505 1.14 -39.62 -5.33
C SER A 505 2.49 -39.65 -4.59
N ASN A 506 3.36 -38.64 -4.77
CA ASN A 506 4.61 -38.50 -4.02
C ASN A 506 5.02 -37.01 -3.84
N THR A 507 5.99 -36.73 -2.96
CA THR A 507 6.47 -35.36 -2.62
C THR A 507 7.79 -34.98 -3.29
N VAL A 508 8.31 -35.80 -4.21
CA VAL A 508 9.62 -35.56 -4.83
C VAL A 508 9.51 -34.35 -5.76
N ALA A 509 10.52 -33.48 -5.81
CA ALA A 509 10.48 -32.24 -6.60
C ALA A 509 10.21 -32.47 -8.11
N SER A 510 10.49 -33.67 -8.62
CA SER A 510 10.23 -34.10 -10.01
C SER A 510 8.81 -34.66 -10.24
N SER A 511 7.93 -34.65 -9.23
CA SER A 511 6.60 -35.24 -9.32
C SER A 511 5.63 -34.43 -10.18
N ILE A 512 4.82 -35.15 -10.96
CA ILE A 512 3.72 -34.55 -11.71
C ILE A 512 2.59 -34.25 -10.72
N TRP A 513 2.35 -32.97 -10.49
CA TRP A 513 1.18 -32.50 -9.77
C TRP A 513 0.03 -32.31 -10.74
N SER A 514 -1.11 -32.93 -10.45
CA SER A 514 -2.32 -32.82 -11.26
C SER A 514 -3.36 -31.98 -10.54
N GLN A 515 -3.98 -31.04 -11.25
CA GLN A 515 -5.07 -30.24 -10.71
C GLN A 515 -6.23 -31.15 -10.27
N VAL A 516 -6.76 -30.91 -9.08
CA VAL A 516 -7.99 -31.52 -8.60
C VAL A 516 -9.15 -30.78 -9.27
N LEU A 517 -9.88 -31.49 -10.14
CA LEU A 517 -10.93 -30.91 -10.98
C LEU A 517 -12.28 -30.73 -10.26
N THR A 518 -12.40 -31.21 -9.02
CA THR A 518 -13.60 -31.02 -8.22
C THR A 518 -13.77 -29.55 -7.86
N THR A 519 -14.87 -28.94 -8.29
CA THR A 519 -15.20 -27.56 -7.94
C THR A 519 -15.34 -27.40 -6.42
N PRO A 520 -14.59 -26.49 -5.78
CA PRO A 520 -14.69 -26.28 -4.35
C PRO A 520 -16.04 -25.69 -3.95
N VAL A 521 -16.60 -26.16 -2.83
CA VAL A 521 -17.79 -25.57 -2.19
C VAL A 521 -17.35 -24.45 -1.26
N LEU A 522 -18.04 -23.31 -1.29
CA LEU A 522 -17.79 -22.18 -0.38
C LEU A 522 -18.71 -22.25 0.83
N ALA A 523 -18.14 -22.24 2.04
CA ALA A 523 -18.90 -22.12 3.29
C ALA A 523 -18.04 -21.49 4.38
N GLY A 524 -18.59 -20.61 5.21
CA GLY A 524 -17.90 -20.05 6.38
C GLY A 524 -16.53 -19.40 6.09
N GLY A 525 -16.38 -18.72 4.94
CA GLY A 525 -15.11 -18.09 4.55
C GLY A 525 -14.02 -19.07 4.05
N GLN A 526 -14.38 -20.33 3.81
CA GLN A 526 -13.46 -21.38 3.37
C GLN A 526 -13.96 -22.03 2.07
N ARG A 527 -13.02 -22.55 1.28
CA ARG A 527 -13.25 -23.46 0.16
C ARG A 527 -13.10 -24.89 0.67
N TYR A 528 -13.95 -25.80 0.20
CA TYR A 528 -13.92 -27.22 0.55
C TYR A 528 -13.91 -28.10 -0.70
N VAL A 529 -13.03 -29.11 -0.72
CA VAL A 529 -13.05 -30.20 -1.70
C VAL A 529 -13.10 -31.52 -0.96
N THR A 530 -14.11 -32.34 -1.28
CA THR A 530 -14.26 -33.68 -0.73
C THR A 530 -13.78 -34.70 -1.76
N ASN A 531 -12.73 -35.44 -1.40
CA ASN A 531 -12.17 -36.51 -2.22
C ASN A 531 -12.44 -37.87 -1.57
N THR A 532 -12.80 -38.89 -2.36
CA THR A 532 -12.88 -40.27 -1.86
C THR A 532 -11.48 -40.77 -1.49
N ILE A 533 -11.37 -41.44 -0.33
CA ILE A 533 -10.11 -42.08 0.07
C ILE A 533 -9.88 -43.30 -0.82
N THR A 534 -8.80 -43.28 -1.58
CA THR A 534 -8.31 -44.42 -2.36
C THR A 534 -7.08 -45.00 -1.68
N PRO A 535 -6.78 -46.32 -1.82
CA PRO A 535 -5.53 -46.90 -1.32
C PRO A 535 -4.30 -46.16 -1.87
N GLY A 536 -3.28 -45.96 -1.02
CA GLY A 536 -2.03 -45.29 -1.37
C GLY A 536 -1.86 -43.91 -0.72
N GLN A 537 -0.66 -43.35 -0.83
CA GLN A 537 -0.38 -41.99 -0.36
C GLN A 537 -0.85 -40.97 -1.40
N LYS A 538 -1.54 -39.93 -0.93
CA LYS A 538 -1.85 -38.73 -1.72
C LYS A 538 -1.37 -37.51 -0.96
N PHE A 539 -0.78 -36.59 -1.71
CA PHE A 539 -0.31 -35.31 -1.24
C PHE A 539 -1.11 -34.22 -1.93
N PHE A 540 -1.35 -33.13 -1.23
CA PHE A 540 -2.12 -32.00 -1.71
C PHE A 540 -1.34 -30.72 -1.49
N ARG A 541 -1.47 -29.79 -2.44
CA ARG A 541 -0.95 -28.42 -2.32
C ARG A 541 -1.89 -27.46 -3.01
N THR A 542 -1.84 -26.21 -2.59
CA THR A 542 -2.36 -25.10 -3.39
C THR A 542 -1.25 -24.55 -4.26
N ARG A 543 -1.61 -24.12 -5.47
CA ARG A 543 -0.69 -23.44 -6.40
C ARG A 543 -1.44 -22.36 -7.15
N LYS A 544 -0.84 -21.18 -7.26
CA LYS A 544 -1.29 -20.14 -8.20
C LYS A 544 -0.71 -20.46 -9.59
N PRO A 545 -1.52 -20.54 -10.65
CA PRO A 545 -1.09 -20.87 -12.02
C PRO A 545 0.09 -20.04 -12.52
#